data_AF-I5BUR6-F1
#
_entry.id   AF-I5BUR6-F1
#
_cell.length_a   1.000
_cell.length_b   1.000
_cell.length_c   1.000
_cell.angle_alpha   90.00
_cell.angle_beta   90.00
_cell.angle_gamma   90.00
#
_symmetry.space_group_name_H-M   'P 1'
#
loop_
_entity.id
_entity.type
_entity.pdbx_description
1 polymer ?
#
loop_
_entity_poly.entity_id
_entity_poly.type
_entity_poly.pdbx_seq_one_letter_code
_entity_poly.pdbx_strand_id
1 'polypeptide(L)'
;MTQNAEALPDAQIVEEWRERFHDRIADLHWQNAATSGDCFAESPKALFKWAPIADELKRFDREIVENSIRFAFGEVTRAFRERADLPALARDWQSRGTRG
;
A
#
# COMPACT_ATOMS: atom_id res chain seq x y z
N MET A 1 -18.39 3.35 -10.46
CA MET A 1 -17.61 3.35 -9.19
C MET A 1 -18.49 3.69 -7.97
N THR A 2 -19.82 3.57 -8.06
CA THR A 2 -20.76 4.06 -7.03
C THR A 2 -21.12 3.03 -5.94
N GLN A 3 -20.67 1.78 -6.06
CA GLN A 3 -21.18 0.67 -5.25
C GLN A 3 -20.39 0.42 -3.95
N ASN A 4 -19.24 1.06 -3.75
CA ASN A 4 -18.39 0.79 -2.58
C ASN A 4 -18.78 1.61 -1.35
N ALA A 5 -19.42 2.78 -1.54
CA ALA A 5 -19.78 3.66 -0.42
C ALA A 5 -20.86 3.05 0.48
N GLU A 6 -21.78 2.25 -0.10
CA GLU A 6 -22.82 1.53 0.63
C GLU A 6 -22.29 0.29 1.39
N ALA A 7 -21.06 -0.15 1.08
CA ALA A 7 -20.40 -1.29 1.71
C ALA A 7 -19.38 -0.89 2.79
N LEU A 8 -19.33 0.41 3.15
CA LEU A 8 -18.42 0.87 4.18
C LEU A 8 -18.86 0.31 5.55
N PRO A 9 -17.92 -0.25 6.34
CA PRO A 9 -18.21 -0.71 7.68
C PRO A 9 -18.54 0.46 8.62
N ASP A 10 -18.88 0.14 9.87
CA ASP A 10 -19.16 1.11 10.93
C ASP A 10 -18.13 2.26 10.94
N ALA A 11 -18.60 3.50 11.17
CA ALA A 11 -17.76 4.69 11.18
C ALA A 11 -16.57 4.59 12.14
N GLN A 12 -16.71 3.87 13.27
CA GLN A 12 -15.61 3.60 14.18
C GLN A 12 -14.51 2.76 13.53
N ILE A 13 -14.88 1.73 12.77
CA ILE A 13 -13.92 0.87 12.05
C ILE A 13 -13.17 1.68 10.99
N VAL A 14 -13.86 2.59 10.29
CA VAL A 14 -13.22 3.48 9.31
C VAL A 14 -12.21 4.41 9.97
N GLU A 15 -12.54 4.95 11.14
CA GLU A 15 -11.62 5.83 11.88
C GLU A 15 -10.41 5.07 12.42
N GLU A 16 -10.60 3.88 12.98
CA GLU A 16 -9.49 3.01 13.40
C GLU A 16 -8.52 2.70 12.25
N TRP A 17 -9.04 2.50 11.04
CA TRP A 17 -8.19 2.26 9.86
C TRP A 17 -7.41 3.51 9.46
N ARG A 18 -8.04 4.69 9.57
CA ARG A 18 -7.40 5.97 9.30
C ARG A 18 -6.28 6.24 10.30
N GLU A 19 -6.54 6.05 11.59
CA GLU A 19 -5.55 6.23 12.66
C GLU A 19 -4.35 5.30 12.45
N ARG A 20 -4.59 3.99 12.26
CA ARG A 20 -3.51 3.02 11.96
C ARG A 20 -2.70 3.38 10.72
N PHE A 21 -3.32 3.97 9.71
CA PHE A 21 -2.63 4.43 8.52
C PHE A 21 -1.74 5.64 8.82
N HIS A 22 -2.23 6.61 9.59
CA HIS A 22 -1.45 7.76 10.02
C HIS A 22 -0.27 7.35 10.90
N ASP A 23 -0.47 6.46 11.87
CA ASP A 23 0.59 5.94 12.74
C ASP A 23 1.70 5.29 11.91
N ARG A 24 1.31 4.44 10.95
CA ARG A 24 2.27 3.79 10.03
C ARG A 24 3.09 4.78 9.21
N ILE A 25 2.50 5.88 8.77
CA ILE A 25 3.22 6.91 8.00
C ILE A 25 4.14 7.71 8.92
N ALA A 26 3.68 8.05 10.12
CA ALA A 26 4.46 8.80 11.10
C ALA A 26 5.74 8.04 11.50
N ASP A 27 5.63 6.72 11.68
CA ASP A 27 6.75 5.86 12.09
C ASP A 27 7.59 5.34 10.90
N LEU A 28 7.25 5.71 9.66
CA LEU A 28 7.91 5.18 8.47
C LEU A 28 9.33 5.73 8.33
N HIS A 29 10.33 4.84 8.37
CA HIS A 29 11.70 5.19 8.03
C HIS A 29 11.88 5.31 6.50
N TRP A 30 11.64 6.50 5.96
CA TRP A 30 11.62 6.79 4.52
C TRP A 30 12.84 6.31 3.73
N GLN A 31 14.03 6.42 4.31
CA GLN A 31 15.26 5.95 3.66
C GLN A 31 15.27 4.43 3.48
N ASN A 32 14.76 3.69 4.47
CA ASN A 32 14.68 2.23 4.40
C ASN A 32 13.57 1.83 3.44
N ALA A 33 12.41 2.49 3.53
CA ALA A 33 11.27 2.30 2.65
C ALA A 33 11.65 2.46 1.16
N ALA A 34 12.47 3.45 0.84
CA ALA A 34 12.96 3.70 -0.52
C ALA A 34 13.84 2.56 -1.06
N THR A 35 14.56 1.85 -0.19
CA THR A 35 15.48 0.77 -0.57
C THR A 35 14.84 -0.60 -0.52
N SER A 36 14.18 -0.95 0.60
CA SER A 36 13.70 -2.32 0.88
C SER A 36 12.45 -2.69 0.09
N GLY A 37 11.62 -1.71 -0.27
CA GLY A 37 10.35 -1.97 -0.98
C GLY A 37 9.24 -2.52 -0.10
N ASP A 38 9.43 -2.53 1.23
CA ASP A 38 8.46 -3.08 2.18
C ASP A 38 7.28 -2.15 2.49
N CYS A 39 7.17 -1.02 1.78
CA CYS A 39 6.07 -0.06 1.91
C CYS A 39 4.68 -0.73 1.80
N PHE A 40 4.61 -1.85 1.08
CA PHE A 40 3.39 -2.61 0.82
C PHE A 40 3.32 -3.93 1.59
N ALA A 41 4.12 -4.15 2.62
CA ALA A 41 4.13 -5.42 3.39
C ALA A 41 2.80 -5.76 4.07
N GLU A 42 1.95 -4.75 4.34
CA GLU A 42 0.60 -4.94 4.88
C GLU A 42 -0.46 -5.25 3.81
N SER A 43 -0.19 -4.95 2.54
CA SER A 43 -1.16 -5.16 1.44
C SER A 43 -1.55 -6.65 1.25
N PRO A 44 -0.62 -7.62 1.26
CA PRO A 44 -0.98 -9.03 1.15
C PRO A 44 -1.81 -9.54 2.33
N LYS A 45 -1.50 -9.08 3.54
CA LYS A 45 -2.23 -9.41 4.78
C LYS A 45 -3.66 -8.88 4.72
N ALA A 46 -3.83 -7.65 4.23
CA ALA A 46 -5.14 -7.03 4.05
C ALA A 46 -5.97 -7.81 3.02
N LEU A 47 -5.39 -8.17 1.86
CA LEU A 47 -6.11 -8.96 0.86
C LEU A 47 -6.55 -10.31 1.43
N PHE A 48 -5.66 -11.01 2.13
CA PHE A 48 -5.99 -12.27 2.79
C PHE A 48 -7.16 -12.09 3.77
N LYS A 49 -7.07 -11.11 4.68
CA LYS A 49 -8.09 -10.85 5.71
C LYS A 49 -9.46 -10.58 5.10
N TRP A 50 -9.52 -9.71 4.10
CA TRP A 50 -10.77 -9.20 3.53
C TRP A 50 -11.27 -9.96 2.30
N ALA A 51 -10.59 -11.04 1.88
CA ALA A 51 -11.05 -11.85 0.77
C ALA A 51 -12.47 -12.40 1.03
N PRO A 52 -13.39 -12.35 0.04
CA PRO A 52 -14.79 -12.75 0.20
C PRO A 52 -14.97 -14.28 0.10
N ILE A 53 -14.23 -15.01 0.94
CA ILE A 53 -14.28 -16.47 1.06
C ILE A 53 -14.30 -16.85 2.54
N ALA A 54 -14.73 -18.07 2.87
CA ALA A 54 -14.78 -18.55 4.26
C ALA A 54 -13.36 -18.63 4.85
N ASP A 55 -13.20 -18.25 6.12
CA ASP A 55 -11.89 -18.19 6.77
C ASP A 55 -11.18 -19.55 6.84
N GLU A 56 -11.97 -20.64 6.94
CA GLU A 56 -11.50 -22.01 6.93
C GLU A 56 -10.90 -22.41 5.57
N LEU A 57 -11.32 -21.74 4.49
CA LEU A 57 -10.81 -21.92 3.14
C LEU A 57 -9.61 -21.02 2.86
N LYS A 58 -9.63 -19.76 3.32
CA LYS A 58 -8.53 -18.80 3.13
C LYS A 58 -7.17 -19.39 3.48
N ARG A 59 -7.07 -20.08 4.62
CA ARG A 59 -5.81 -20.61 5.15
C ARG A 59 -5.07 -21.54 4.18
N PHE A 60 -5.78 -22.21 3.26
CA PHE A 60 -5.18 -23.14 2.31
C PHE A 60 -4.34 -22.42 1.24
N ASP A 61 -4.70 -21.17 0.92
CA ASP A 61 -4.05 -20.39 -0.15
C ASP A 61 -3.23 -19.21 0.38
N ARG A 62 -3.07 -19.09 1.71
CA ARG A 62 -2.45 -17.91 2.33
C ARG A 62 -1.11 -17.54 1.72
N GLU A 63 -0.19 -18.51 1.64
CA GLU A 63 1.16 -18.28 1.12
C GLU A 63 1.13 -17.85 -0.35
N ILE A 64 0.31 -18.50 -1.18
CA ILE A 64 0.19 -18.22 -2.61
C ILE A 64 -0.33 -16.80 -2.82
N VAL A 65 -1.40 -16.41 -2.11
CA VAL A 65 -1.98 -15.07 -2.17
C VAL A 65 -0.96 -14.03 -1.69
N GLU A 66 -0.32 -14.26 -0.55
CA GLU A 66 0.63 -13.31 0.01
C GLU A 66 1.83 -13.08 -0.92
N ASN A 67 2.38 -14.15 -1.49
CA ASN A 67 3.49 -14.09 -2.43
C ASN A 67 3.10 -13.41 -3.75
N SER A 68 1.93 -13.74 -4.32
CA SER A 68 1.44 -13.13 -5.56
C SER A 68 1.37 -11.60 -5.46
N ILE A 69 0.80 -11.09 -4.37
CA ILE A 69 0.69 -9.65 -4.15
C ILE A 69 2.05 -9.00 -3.92
N ARG A 70 2.94 -9.66 -3.17
CA ARG A 70 4.31 -9.17 -3.00
C ARG A 70 5.02 -9.04 -4.35
N PHE A 71 4.91 -10.06 -5.22
CA PHE A 71 5.51 -10.02 -6.54
C PHE A 71 4.89 -8.94 -7.44
N ALA A 72 3.56 -8.78 -7.42
CA ALA A 72 2.89 -7.73 -8.18
C ALA A 72 3.39 -6.33 -7.80
N PHE A 73 3.51 -6.03 -6.50
CA PHE A 73 4.08 -4.75 -6.05
C PHE A 73 5.57 -4.62 -6.37
N GLY A 74 6.33 -5.71 -6.30
CA GLY A 74 7.73 -5.75 -6.70
C GLY A 74 7.90 -5.34 -8.17
N GLU A 75 7.08 -5.89 -9.07
CA GLU A 75 7.10 -5.58 -10.49
C GLU A 75 6.72 -4.12 -10.78
N VAL A 76 5.69 -3.59 -10.11
CA VAL A 76 5.31 -2.16 -10.23
C VAL A 76 6.44 -1.26 -9.77
N THR A 77 7.08 -1.58 -8.64
CA THR A 77 8.18 -0.78 -8.07
C THR A 77 9.40 -0.82 -8.96
N ARG A 78 9.74 -1.99 -9.50
CA ARG A 78 10.83 -2.19 -10.46
C ARG A 78 10.57 -1.36 -11.73
N ALA A 79 9.39 -1.50 -12.33
CA ALA A 79 9.04 -0.76 -13.53
C ALA A 79 9.03 0.76 -13.31
N PHE A 80 8.61 1.23 -12.15
CA PHE A 80 8.69 2.66 -11.78
C PHE A 80 10.15 3.12 -11.74
N ARG A 81 11.03 2.41 -11.04
CA ARG A 81 12.46 2.76 -10.94
C ARG A 81 13.18 2.76 -12.28
N GLU A 82 12.82 1.83 -13.17
CA GLU A 82 13.40 1.74 -14.52
C GLU A 82 12.97 2.90 -15.43
N ARG A 83 11.77 3.44 -15.24
CA ARG A 83 11.16 4.42 -16.16
C ARG A 83 11.18 5.85 -15.62
N ALA A 84 11.27 6.03 -14.31
CA ALA A 84 11.22 7.34 -13.68
C ALA A 84 12.57 8.08 -13.81
N ASP A 85 12.53 9.31 -14.34
CA ASP A 85 13.63 10.27 -14.19
C ASP A 85 13.54 10.89 -12.79
N LEU A 86 14.12 10.19 -11.80
CA LEU A 86 14.09 10.62 -10.40
C LEU A 86 14.73 12.01 -10.20
N PRO A 87 15.88 12.35 -10.85
CA PRO A 87 16.42 13.71 -10.81
C PRO A 87 15.46 14.77 -11.34
N ALA A 88 14.79 14.54 -12.48
CA ALA A 88 13.81 15.50 -13.01
C ALA A 88 12.60 15.64 -12.09
N LEU A 89 12.09 14.54 -11.53
CA LEU A 89 10.99 14.56 -10.56
C LEU A 89 11.36 15.36 -9.30
N ALA A 90 12.57 15.17 -8.76
CA ALA A 90 13.05 15.90 -7.60
C ALA A 90 13.14 17.41 -7.87
N ARG A 91 13.63 17.81 -9.06
CA ARG A 91 13.68 19.22 -9.48
C ARG A 91 12.28 19.82 -9.62
N ASP A 92 11.34 19.12 -10.25
CA ASP A 92 9.96 19.60 -10.38
C ASP A 92 9.33 19.83 -9.01
N TRP A 93 9.47 18.86 -8.09
CA TRP A 93 8.98 18.97 -6.72
C TRP A 93 9.53 20.21 -5.99
N GLN A 94 10.85 20.41 -6.04
CA GLN A 94 11.51 21.56 -5.42
C GLN A 94 11.05 22.90 -6.01
N SER A 95 10.77 22.93 -7.32
CA SER A 95 10.27 24.14 -8.00
C SER A 95 8.82 24.51 -7.66
N ARG A 96 8.05 23.55 -7.12
CA ARG A 96 6.68 23.77 -6.64
C ARG A 96 6.66 24.24 -5.19
N GLY A 97 7.59 23.75 -4.37
CA GLY A 97 7.73 24.17 -2.96
C GLY A 97 8.21 25.61 -2.79
N THR A 98 8.80 26.22 -3.82
CA THR A 98 9.25 27.62 -3.83
C THR A 98 8.20 28.62 -4.34
N ARG A 99 6.99 28.16 -4.72
CA ARG A 99 5.87 29.02 -5.15
C ARG A 99 4.81 29.24 -4.06
N GLY A 100 5.18 29.07 -2.79
CA GLY A 100 4.35 29.35 -1.61
C GLY A 100 4.90 30.52 -0.83
#